data_AF-A0A0F9CMN9-F1
#
_entry.id   AF-A0A0F9CMN9-F1
#
_cell.length_a   1.000
_cell.length_b   1.000
_cell.length_c   1.000
_cell.angle_alpha   90.00
_cell.angle_beta   90.00
_cell.angle_gamma   90.00
#
_symmetry.space_group_name_H-M   'P 1'
#
loop_
_entity.id
_entity.type
_entity.pdbx_description
1 polymer ?
#
loop_
_entity_poly.entity_id
_entity_poly.type
_entity_poly.pdbx_seq_one_letter_code
_entity_poly.pdbx_strand_id
1 'polypeptide(L)'
;GHIHYDGTPELMARYATMARDAGASIIGGCCGTLPEHLVAMRDALDSTEKGPAPTLEQIREEIGEFSSESDGTDGQGPVRAPRRGRRRG
;
A
#
# COMPACT_ATOMS: atom_id res chain seq x y z
N GLY A 1 19.23 -19.26 -2.87
CA GLY A 1 17.83 -19.10 -3.28
C GLY A 1 17.70 -17.77 -3.98
N HIS A 2 17.03 -17.72 -5.12
CA HIS A 2 16.78 -16.49 -5.87
C HIS A 2 15.40 -15.96 -5.46
N ILE A 3 15.36 -14.74 -4.92
CA ILE A 3 14.09 -14.06 -4.64
C ILE A 3 13.71 -13.33 -5.93
N HIS A 4 12.54 -13.66 -6.48
CA HIS A 4 11.99 -12.99 -7.65
C HIS A 4 10.84 -12.10 -7.20
N TYR A 5 10.90 -10.83 -7.61
CA TYR A 5 9.83 -9.86 -7.42
C TYR A 5 9.11 -9.70 -8.75
N ASP A 6 7.80 -9.84 -8.73
CA ASP A 6 6.88 -9.82 -9.87
C ASP A 6 6.16 -8.47 -10.03
N GLY A 7 6.45 -7.50 -9.15
CA GLY A 7 5.97 -6.13 -9.30
C GLY A 7 6.61 -5.45 -10.50
N THR A 8 5.87 -5.27 -11.60
CA THR A 8 6.32 -4.50 -12.76
C THR A 8 6.16 -2.99 -12.51
N PRO A 9 6.87 -2.12 -13.26
CA PRO A 9 6.68 -0.67 -13.16
C PRO A 9 5.22 -0.23 -13.34
N GLU A 10 4.49 -0.85 -14.26
CA GLU A 10 3.09 -0.55 -14.55
C GLU A 10 2.18 -0.97 -13.39
N LEU A 11 2.43 -2.12 -12.78
CA LEU A 11 1.69 -2.57 -11.62
C LEU A 11 1.91 -1.63 -10.43
N MET A 12 3.16 -1.23 -10.20
CA MET A 12 3.50 -0.29 -9.12
C MET A 12 2.88 1.08 -9.35
N ALA A 13 2.77 1.53 -10.61
CA ALA A 13 2.09 2.78 -10.96
C ALA A 13 0.59 2.77 -10.56
N ARG A 14 -0.13 1.67 -10.87
CA ARG A 14 -1.52 1.48 -10.45
C ARG A 14 -1.67 1.39 -8.94
N TYR A 15 -0.75 0.69 -8.28
CA TYR A 15 -0.69 0.62 -6.83
C TYR A 15 -0.55 2.02 -6.20
N ALA A 16 0.33 2.87 -6.75
CA ALA A 16 0.56 4.20 -6.21
C ALA A 16 -0.68 5.11 -6.27
N THR A 17 -1.43 5.09 -7.38
CA THR A 17 -2.66 5.87 -7.49
C THR A 17 -3.71 5.39 -6.47
N MET A 18 -3.91 4.08 -6.35
CA MET A 18 -4.83 3.49 -5.36
C MET A 18 -4.42 3.82 -3.92
N ALA A 19 -3.12 3.76 -3.60
CA ALA A 19 -2.62 4.08 -2.27
C ALA A 19 -2.87 5.56 -1.91
N ARG A 20 -2.63 6.48 -2.84
CA ARG A 20 -2.92 7.91 -2.66
C ARG A 20 -4.41 8.15 -2.42
N ASP A 21 -5.25 7.49 -3.20
CA ASP A 21 -6.70 7.65 -3.14
C ASP A 21 -7.28 7.06 -1.84
N ALA A 22 -6.66 6.00 -1.32
CA ALA A 22 -6.90 5.46 0.03
C ALA A 22 -6.39 6.36 1.18
N GLY A 23 -5.67 7.44 0.87
CA GLY A 23 -5.24 8.44 1.85
C GLY A 23 -3.75 8.40 2.22
N ALA A 24 -2.93 7.62 1.53
CA ALA A 24 -1.48 7.64 1.75
C ALA A 24 -0.90 9.04 1.50
N SER A 25 -0.03 9.50 2.41
CA SER A 25 0.69 10.78 2.27
C SER A 25 2.12 10.61 1.78
N ILE A 26 2.67 9.40 1.88
CA ILE A 26 4.03 9.04 1.44
C ILE A 26 3.93 7.70 0.73
N ILE A 27 4.44 7.64 -0.50
CA ILE A 27 4.47 6.44 -1.33
C ILE A 27 5.92 6.22 -1.78
N GLY A 28 6.40 4.99 -1.69
CA GLY A 28 7.77 4.62 -2.02
C GLY A 28 7.94 3.11 -2.13
N GLY A 29 9.19 2.67 -2.18
CA GLY A 29 9.56 1.27 -2.35
C GLY A 29 10.20 0.62 -1.13
N CYS A 30 10.21 -0.71 -1.13
CA CYS A 30 10.98 -1.54 -0.19
C CYS A 30 11.88 -2.50 -0.99
N CYS A 31 12.01 -3.74 -0.55
CA CYS A 31 12.78 -4.76 -1.28
C CYS A 31 12.15 -5.04 -2.66
N GLY A 32 12.98 -5.03 -3.71
CA GLY A 32 12.55 -5.30 -5.08
C GLY A 32 12.12 -4.06 -5.87
N THR A 33 11.93 -2.90 -5.24
CA THR A 33 11.64 -1.66 -5.97
C THR A 33 12.91 -1.12 -6.64
N LEU A 34 12.83 -0.94 -7.95
CA LEU A 34 13.87 -0.35 -8.81
C LEU A 34 13.51 1.08 -9.22
N PRO A 35 14.48 1.91 -9.68
CA PRO A 35 14.21 3.28 -10.14
C PRO A 35 13.11 3.39 -11.19
N GLU A 36 12.99 2.42 -12.10
CA GLU A 36 11.98 2.39 -13.16
C GLU A 36 10.56 2.35 -12.58
N HIS A 37 10.37 1.67 -11.45
CA HIS A 37 9.10 1.67 -10.73
C HIS A 37 8.77 3.03 -10.14
N LEU A 38 9.78 3.71 -9.57
CA LEU A 38 9.59 5.04 -8.99
C LEU A 38 9.21 6.07 -10.05
N VAL A 39 9.82 6.00 -11.24
CA VAL A 39 9.48 6.84 -12.38
C VAL A 39 8.03 6.58 -12.81
N ALA A 40 7.65 5.32 -13.03
CA ALA A 40 6.28 4.96 -13.41
C ALA A 40 5.23 5.38 -12.36
N MET A 41 5.53 5.18 -11.07
CA MET A 41 4.68 5.64 -9.96
C MET A 41 4.54 7.16 -9.95
N ARG A 42 5.64 7.89 -10.16
CA ARG A 42 5.61 9.35 -10.19
C ARG A 42 4.77 9.86 -11.36
N ASP A 43 4.97 9.31 -12.54
CA ASP A 43 4.25 9.71 -13.75
C ASP A 43 2.74 9.49 -13.58
N ALA A 44 2.34 8.32 -13.06
CA ALA A 44 0.93 8.02 -12.81
C ALA A 44 0.30 8.93 -11.74
N LEU A 45 1.04 9.26 -10.68
CA LEU A 45 0.55 10.17 -9.64
C LEU A 45 0.37 11.60 -10.16
N ASP A 46 1.22 12.04 -11.09
CA ASP A 46 1.14 13.37 -11.69
C ASP A 46 0.07 13.45 -12.79
N SER A 47 -0.14 12.37 -13.56
CA SER A 47 -1.09 12.35 -14.68
C SER A 47 -2.52 12.04 -14.26
N THR A 48 -2.72 11.47 -13.08
CA THR A 48 -4.03 10.99 -12.62
C THR A 48 -4.58 11.92 -11.54
N GLU A 49 -5.78 12.46 -11.73
CA GLU A 49 -6.45 13.22 -10.67
C GLU A 49 -6.78 12.34 -9.46
N LYS A 50 -6.93 12.95 -8.28
CA LYS A 50 -7.25 12.21 -7.06
C LYS A 50 -8.69 11.70 -7.08
N GLY A 51 -8.86 10.38 -6.98
CA GLY A 51 -10.15 9.72 -6.92
C GLY A 51 -10.66 9.46 -5.50
N PRO A 52 -11.85 8.84 -5.37
CA PRO A 52 -12.32 8.28 -4.11
C PRO A 52 -11.45 7.08 -3.69
N ALA A 53 -11.50 6.71 -2.41
CA ALA A 53 -10.80 5.52 -1.92
C ALA A 53 -11.31 4.26 -2.66
N PRO A 54 -10.40 3.40 -3.17
CA PRO A 54 -10.79 2.19 -3.91
C PRO A 54 -11.47 1.16 -3.01
N THR A 55 -12.38 0.36 -3.58
CA THR A 55 -13.00 -0.78 -2.87
C THR A 55 -12.06 -1.98 -2.81
N LEU A 56 -12.34 -2.92 -1.91
CA LEU A 56 -11.57 -4.15 -1.80
C LEU A 56 -11.63 -4.99 -3.08
N GLU A 57 -12.75 -4.99 -3.81
CA GLU A 57 -12.85 -5.70 -5.09
C GLU A 57 -11.93 -5.06 -6.15
N GLN A 58 -11.91 -3.73 -6.24
CA GLN A 58 -11.06 -3.01 -7.19
C GLN A 58 -9.57 -3.28 -6.94
N ILE A 59 -9.17 -3.30 -5.67
CA ILE A 59 -7.79 -3.62 -5.30
C ILE A 59 -7.45 -5.04 -5.75
N ARG A 60 -8.32 -6.04 -5.54
CA ARG A 60 -8.07 -7.42 -5.95
C ARG A 60 -7.94 -7.57 -7.46
N GLU A 61 -8.80 -6.88 -8.21
CA GLU A 61 -8.78 -6.92 -9.68
C GLU A 61 -7.49 -6.32 -10.24
N GLU A 62 -6.99 -5.24 -9.63
CA GLU A 62 -5.84 -4.50 -10.14
C GLU A 62 -4.49 -5.06 -9.68
N ILE A 63 -4.36 -5.48 -8.41
CA ILE A 63 -3.07 -5.91 -7.82
C ILE A 63 -3.03 -7.36 -7.34
N GLY A 64 -4.15 -8.09 -7.44
CA GLY A 64 -4.25 -9.49 -7.05
C GLY A 64 -4.86 -9.73 -5.67
N GLU A 65 -5.08 -11.00 -5.35
CA GLU A 65 -5.74 -11.42 -4.11
C GLU A 65 -4.94 -11.03 -2.86
N PHE A 66 -5.69 -10.73 -1.79
CA PHE A 66 -5.08 -10.47 -0.49
C PHE A 66 -4.47 -11.75 0.08
N SER A 67 -3.27 -11.62 0.65
CA SER A 67 -2.62 -12.73 1.35
C SER A 67 -3.26 -13.04 2.72
N SER A 68 -4.12 -12.16 3.23
CA SER A 68 -4.81 -12.30 4.52
C SER A 68 -6.28 -12.63 4.34
N GLU A 69 -6.82 -13.42 5.27
CA GLU A 69 -8.26 -13.74 5.31
C GLU A 69 -9.12 -12.57 5.79
N SER A 70 -8.53 -11.66 6.57
CA SER A 70 -9.17 -10.47 7.13
C SER A 70 -8.42 -9.21 6.70
N ASP A 71 -9.14 -8.10 6.53
CA ASP A 71 -8.60 -6.77 6.22
C ASP A 71 -8.20 -5.97 7.49
N GLY A 72 -8.40 -6.56 8.67
CA GLY A 72 -8.07 -5.96 9.96
C GLY A 72 -9.12 -4.97 10.49
N THR A 73 -10.26 -4.81 9.81
CA THR A 73 -11.38 -3.95 10.26
C THR A 73 -12.47 -4.72 11.02
N ASP A 74 -12.39 -6.05 11.06
CA ASP A 74 -13.33 -6.97 11.70
C ASP A 74 -13.26 -7.02 13.24
N GLY A 75 -12.35 -6.27 13.85
CA GLY A 75 -12.15 -6.23 15.31
C GLY A 75 -11.44 -7.47 15.88
N GLN A 76 -10.97 -8.39 15.03
CA GLN A 76 -10.19 -9.57 15.46
C GLN A 76 -8.68 -9.29 15.53
N GLY A 77 -8.28 -8.06 15.19
CA GLY A 77 -6.89 -7.62 15.25
C GLY A 77 -6.33 -7.55 16.68
N PRO A 78 -4.99 -7.56 16.83
CA PRO A 78 -4.33 -7.49 18.12
C PRO A 78 -4.65 -6.17 18.85
N VAL A 79 -5.14 -6.28 20.09
CA VAL A 79 -5.44 -5.11 20.93
C VAL A 79 -4.15 -4.50 21.47
N ARG A 80 -3.95 -3.21 21.21
CA ARG A 80 -2.78 -2.47 21.70
C ARG A 80 -2.72 -2.52 23.23
N ALA A 81 -1.62 -3.02 23.79
CA ALA A 81 -1.41 -3.04 25.23
C ALA A 81 -1.47 -1.60 25.82
N PRO A 82 -2.05 -1.42 27.02
CA PRO A 82 -2.15 -0.12 27.66
C PRO A 82 -0.74 0.45 27.91
N ARG A 83 -0.52 1.71 27.50
CA ARG A 83 0.76 2.39 27.72
C ARG A 83 0.93 2.64 29.23
N ARG A 84 1.87 1.95 29.87
CA ARG A 84 2.22 2.20 31.28
C ARG A 84 2.89 3.58 31.36
N GLY A 85 2.15 4.60 31.76
CA GLY A 85 2.65 5.97 31.89
C GLY A 85 3.85 6.02 32.84
N ARG A 86 5.02 6.41 32.32
CA ARG A 86 6.18 6.73 33.16
C ARG A 86 5.85 8.03 33.88
N ARG A 87 5.62 7.95 35.19
CA ARG A 87 5.46 9.11 36.08
C ARG A 87 6.65 10.03 35.86
N ARG A 88 6.42 11.25 35.38
CA ARG A 88 7.38 12.35 35.49
C ARG A 88 7.43 12.71 36.98
N GLY A 89 8.56 12.40 37.62
CA GLY A 89 9.04 13.15 38.79
C GLY A 89 9.81 14.36 38.31
#